data_AF-A0A2S3QK80-F1
#
_entry.id   AF-A0A2S3QK80-F1
#
_cell.length_a   1.000
_cell.length_b   1.000
_cell.length_c   1.000
_cell.angle_alpha   90.00
_cell.angle_beta   90.00
_cell.angle_gamma   90.00
#
_symmetry.space_group_name_H-M   'P 1'
#
loop_
_entity.id
_entity.type
_entity.pdbx_description
1 polymer ?
#
loop_
_entity_poly.entity_id
_entity_poly.type
_entity_poly.pdbx_seq_one_letter_code
_entity_poly.pdbx_strand_id
1 'polypeptide(L)'
;MNTLILHPHTAFGFLIIFTWIEFLVGLFLISGTLTRLSALGAVLLSFGILWGDGWQGTTCVDEWQIGTVEGIAAMVFMFSGAGPWSLDRWLLRNWDGYVHIGPWRIRLA
;
A
#
# COMPACT_ATOMS: atom_id res chain seq x y z
N MET A 1 -15.87 11.78 9.14
CA MET A 1 -15.49 11.34 10.50
C MET A 1 -16.60 11.50 11.55
N ASN A 2 -17.39 12.59 11.60
CA ASN A 2 -18.41 12.80 12.65
C ASN A 2 -19.36 11.61 12.94
N THR A 3 -19.71 10.82 11.92
CA THR A 3 -20.59 9.64 12.09
C THR A 3 -19.94 8.45 12.80
N LEU A 4 -18.61 8.28 12.72
CA LEU A 4 -17.88 7.17 13.36
C LEU A 4 -17.78 7.35 14.88
N ILE A 5 -17.61 8.60 15.34
CA ILE A 5 -17.47 8.89 16.77
C ILE A 5 -18.79 8.74 17.52
N LEU A 6 -19.88 9.10 16.87
CA LEU A 6 -21.22 8.99 17.45
C LEU A 6 -21.79 7.56 17.37
N HIS A 7 -21.19 6.66 16.57
CA HIS A 7 -21.65 5.28 16.37
C HIS A 7 -20.48 4.27 16.46
N PRO A 8 -20.15 3.73 17.64
CA PRO A 8 -18.99 2.86 17.83
C PRO A 8 -19.03 1.58 16.99
N HIS A 9 -20.21 1.08 16.63
CA HIS A 9 -20.35 -0.09 15.77
C HIS A 9 -19.86 0.14 14.33
N THR A 10 -19.98 1.35 13.78
CA THR A 10 -19.50 1.64 12.42
C THR A 10 -18.00 1.87 12.38
N ALA A 11 -17.43 2.44 13.46
CA ALA A 11 -15.99 2.58 13.62
C ALA A 11 -15.28 1.22 13.70
N PHE A 12 -15.86 0.24 14.40
CA PHE A 12 -15.29 -1.11 14.47
C PHE A 12 -15.20 -1.79 13.08
N GLY A 13 -16.26 -1.67 12.27
CA GLY A 13 -16.25 -2.20 10.91
C GLY A 13 -15.19 -1.53 10.01
N PHE A 14 -15.02 -0.22 10.15
CA PHE A 14 -13.97 0.53 9.45
C PHE A 14 -12.58 0.03 9.83
N LEU A 15 -12.29 -0.13 11.13
CA LEU A 15 -10.98 -0.59 11.61
C LEU A 15 -10.64 -1.98 11.07
N ILE A 16 -11.58 -2.93 11.08
CA ILE A 16 -11.36 -4.27 10.52
C ILE A 16 -10.94 -4.18 9.05
N ILE A 17 -11.72 -3.45 8.24
CA ILE A 17 -11.45 -3.33 6.80
C ILE A 17 -10.10 -2.65 6.57
N PHE A 18 -9.82 -1.58 7.31
CA PHE A 18 -8.58 -0.83 7.21
C PHE A 18 -7.36 -1.72 7.52
N THR A 19 -7.39 -2.47 8.62
CA THR A 19 -6.31 -3.40 8.99
C THR A 19 -6.10 -4.51 7.97
N TRP A 20 -7.17 -5.05 7.36
CA TRP A 20 -7.04 -6.04 6.30
C TRP A 20 -6.35 -5.48 5.05
N ILE A 21 -6.69 -4.25 4.65
CA ILE A 21 -6.05 -3.59 3.50
C ILE A 21 -4.58 -3.32 3.81
N GLU A 22 -4.28 -2.80 5.00
CA GLU A 22 -2.92 -2.52 5.45
C GLU A 22 -2.06 -3.79 5.48
N PHE A 23 -2.60 -4.89 5.99
CA PHE A 23 -1.94 -6.20 5.99
C PHE A 23 -1.61 -6.68 4.57
N LEU A 24 -2.56 -6.58 3.63
CA LEU A 24 -2.34 -7.01 2.25
C LEU A 24 -1.28 -6.14 1.55
N VAL A 25 -1.34 -4.82 1.70
CA VAL A 25 -0.36 -3.89 1.12
C VAL A 25 1.03 -4.14 1.72
N GLY A 26 1.13 -4.30 3.03
CA GLY A 26 2.38 -4.63 3.72
C GLY A 26 2.96 -5.97 3.27
N LEU A 27 2.12 -7.01 3.12
CA LEU A 27 2.53 -8.31 2.62
C LEU A 27 3.13 -8.22 1.21
N PHE A 28 2.50 -7.44 0.31
CA PHE A 28 3.00 -7.23 -1.05
C PHE A 28 4.29 -6.41 -1.10
N LEU A 29 4.49 -5.46 -0.18
CA LEU A 29 5.74 -4.72 -0.06
C LEU A 29 6.87 -5.61 0.45
N ILE A 30 6.61 -6.47 1.46
CA ILE A 30 7.61 -7.39 2.02
C ILE A 30 8.00 -8.46 1.00
N SER A 31 7.04 -9.05 0.30
CA SER A 31 7.32 -10.05 -0.75
C SER A 31 7.99 -9.42 -1.98
N GLY A 32 7.86 -8.11 -2.18
CA GLY A 32 8.38 -7.41 -3.35
C GLY A 32 7.62 -7.76 -4.63
N THR A 33 6.33 -8.09 -4.53
CA THR A 33 5.41 -8.29 -5.65
C THR A 33 4.61 -7.02 -5.93
N LEU A 34 4.43 -6.68 -7.22
CA LEU A 34 3.77 -5.47 -7.70
C LEU A 34 4.23 -4.22 -6.96
N THR A 35 5.54 -4.09 -6.73
CA THR A 35 6.16 -3.11 -5.81
C THR A 35 5.73 -1.67 -6.04
N ARG A 36 5.52 -1.23 -7.28
CA ARG A 36 5.03 0.12 -7.57
C ARG A 36 3.56 0.31 -7.21
N LEU A 37 2.73 -0.71 -7.43
CA LEU A 37 1.31 -0.68 -7.10
C LEU A 37 1.10 -0.77 -5.58
N SER A 38 1.83 -1.66 -4.90
CA SER A 38 1.78 -1.78 -3.45
C SER A 38 2.33 -0.53 -2.76
N ALA A 39 3.40 0.08 -3.29
CA ALA A 39 3.89 1.37 -2.82
C ALA A 39 2.84 2.49 -2.99
N LEU A 40 2.14 2.56 -4.12
CA LEU A 40 1.04 3.51 -4.31
C LEU A 40 -0.09 3.27 -3.30
N GLY A 41 -0.42 2.00 -3.01
CA GLY A 41 -1.36 1.64 -1.95
C GLY A 41 -0.91 2.15 -0.57
N ALA A 42 0.35 1.96 -0.22
CA ALA A 42 0.92 2.42 1.06
C ALA A 42 0.95 3.94 1.18
N VAL A 43 1.23 4.66 0.08
CA VAL A 43 1.13 6.13 0.03
C VAL A 43 -0.30 6.57 0.33
N LEU A 44 -1.29 5.98 -0.32
CA LEU A 44 -2.70 6.33 -0.11
C LEU A 44 -3.18 6.02 1.33
N LEU A 45 -2.74 4.90 1.90
CA LEU A 45 -3.03 4.55 3.29
C LEU A 45 -2.40 5.56 4.26
N SER A 46 -1.13 5.90 4.06
CA SER A 46 -0.41 6.88 4.88
C SER A 46 -1.12 8.23 4.84
N PHE A 47 -1.44 8.75 3.65
CA PHE A 47 -2.20 9.99 3.51
C PHE A 47 -3.60 9.92 4.13
N GLY A 48 -4.24 8.74 4.08
CA GLY A 48 -5.53 8.49 4.72
C GLY A 48 -5.47 8.64 6.24
N ILE A 49 -4.40 8.16 6.87
CA ILE A 49 -4.15 8.31 8.31
C ILE A 49 -3.86 9.77 8.65
N LEU A 50 -2.96 10.45 7.91
CA LEU A 50 -2.65 11.87 8.15
C LEU A 50 -3.90 12.77 8.10
N TRP A 51 -4.84 12.47 7.21
CA TRP A 51 -6.09 13.20 7.10
C TRP A 51 -7.07 12.89 8.25
N GLY A 52 -6.94 11.71 8.85
CA GLY A 52 -7.71 11.26 10.01
C GLY A 52 -7.21 11.82 11.35
N ASP A 53 -5.90 12.04 11.50
CA ASP A 53 -5.27 12.33 12.79
C ASP A 53 -5.59 13.68 13.41
N GLY A 54 -6.04 14.65 12.60
CA GLY A 54 -6.52 15.93 13.13
C GLY A 54 -7.66 15.78 14.14
N TRP A 55 -8.29 14.60 14.19
CA TRP A 55 -9.39 14.26 15.08
C TRP A 55 -8.95 13.64 16.43
N GLN A 56 -7.76 13.01 16.53
CA GLN A 56 -7.45 12.06 17.61
C GLN A 56 -6.87 12.70 18.90
N GLY A 57 -6.75 14.03 18.97
CA GLY A 57 -6.29 14.74 20.17
C GLY A 57 -4.77 14.64 20.35
N THR A 58 -4.25 14.47 21.57
CA THR A 58 -2.78 14.46 21.82
C THR A 58 -2.05 13.25 21.27
N THR A 59 -2.75 12.18 20.87
CA THR A 59 -2.13 11.03 20.21
C THR A 59 -1.75 11.35 18.76
N CYS A 60 -2.35 12.40 18.16
CA CYS A 60 -2.18 12.76 16.75
C CYS A 60 -0.72 12.96 16.35
N VAL A 61 0.16 13.24 17.32
CA VAL A 61 1.61 13.36 17.11
C VAL A 61 2.21 12.01 16.69
N ASP A 62 1.86 10.92 17.37
CA ASP A 62 2.38 9.58 17.06
C ASP A 62 1.87 9.11 15.69
N GLU A 63 0.61 9.40 15.40
CA GLU A 63 -0.04 8.99 14.15
C GLU A 63 0.45 9.83 12.94
N TRP A 64 0.72 11.13 13.13
CA TRP A 64 1.38 11.96 12.11
C TRP A 64 2.80 11.52 11.82
N GLN A 65 3.55 11.12 12.86
CA GLN A 65 4.93 10.68 12.70
C GLN A 65 5.00 9.38 11.91
N ILE A 66 4.21 8.37 12.27
CA ILE A 66 4.17 7.10 11.53
C ILE A 66 3.71 7.32 10.10
N GLY A 67 2.62 8.07 9.88
CA GLY A 67 2.11 8.31 8.54
C GLY A 67 3.08 9.09 7.66
N THR A 68 3.83 10.05 8.21
CA THR A 68 4.80 10.82 7.42
C THR A 68 6.01 9.97 7.03
N VAL A 69 6.55 9.18 7.98
CA VAL A 69 7.69 8.28 7.73
C VAL A 69 7.31 7.20 6.73
N GLU A 70 6.17 6.55 6.93
CA GLU A 70 5.68 5.50 6.03
C GLU A 70 5.31 6.06 4.66
N GLY A 71 4.69 7.24 4.61
CA GLY A 71 4.37 7.93 3.36
C GLY A 71 5.63 8.24 2.54
N ILE A 72 6.68 8.79 3.16
CA ILE A 72 7.95 9.06 2.48
C ILE A 72 8.60 7.75 2.02
N ALA A 73 8.65 6.72 2.87
CA ALA A 73 9.23 5.43 2.52
C ALA A 73 8.49 4.79 1.33
N ALA A 74 7.15 4.83 1.35
CA ALA A 74 6.31 4.35 0.27
C ALA A 74 6.53 5.15 -1.03
N MET A 75 6.66 6.48 -0.96
CA MET A 75 7.02 7.29 -2.13
C MET A 75 8.39 6.91 -2.70
N VAL A 76 9.39 6.67 -1.84
CA VAL A 76 10.70 6.18 -2.28
C VAL A 76 10.55 4.86 -3.04
N PHE A 77 9.84 3.87 -2.48
CA PHE A 77 9.60 2.59 -3.17
C PHE A 77 8.81 2.76 -4.48
N MET A 78 7.85 3.70 -4.53
CA MET A 78 7.08 3.99 -5.74
C MET A 78 7.96 4.49 -6.88
N PHE A 79 8.95 5.34 -6.57
CA PHE A 79 9.86 5.90 -7.58
C PHE A 79 11.06 4.99 -7.86
N SER A 80 11.74 4.48 -6.83
CA SER A 80 12.93 3.63 -6.95
C SER A 80 12.61 2.23 -7.50
N GLY A 81 11.40 1.74 -7.26
CA GLY A 81 11.00 0.37 -7.60
C GLY A 81 11.65 -0.69 -6.70
N ALA A 82 11.44 -1.95 -7.09
CA ALA A 82 11.89 -3.13 -6.36
C ALA A 82 13.41 -3.34 -6.38
N GLY A 83 13.96 -3.81 -5.25
CA GLY A 83 15.35 -4.24 -5.14
C GLY A 83 15.68 -5.54 -5.92
N PRO A 84 16.96 -5.93 -6.00
CA PRO A 84 17.41 -7.11 -6.75
C PRO A 84 16.83 -8.45 -6.26
N TRP A 85 16.33 -8.50 -5.02
CA TRP A 85 15.72 -9.69 -4.39
C TRP A 85 14.19 -9.71 -4.43
N SER A 86 13.54 -8.79 -5.17
CA SER A 86 12.08 -8.78 -5.22
C SER A 86 11.51 -9.95 -6.03
N LEU A 87 10.32 -10.43 -5.64
CA LEU A 87 9.61 -11.42 -6.43
C LEU A 87 9.28 -10.91 -7.84
N ASP A 88 8.97 -9.62 -8.01
CA ASP A 88 8.73 -9.04 -9.35
C ASP A 88 9.91 -9.29 -10.29
N ARG A 89 11.13 -9.07 -9.80
CA ARG A 89 12.34 -9.25 -10.61
C ARG A 89 12.64 -10.73 -10.86
N TRP A 90 12.35 -11.60 -9.89
CA TRP A 90 12.45 -13.04 -10.08
C TRP A 90 11.44 -13.56 -11.11
N LEU A 91 10.19 -13.06 -11.09
CA LEU A 91 9.15 -13.39 -12.04
C LEU A 91 9.53 -12.92 -13.45
N LEU A 92 9.97 -11.66 -13.58
CA LEU A 92 10.45 -11.09 -14.85
C LEU A 92 11.67 -11.84 -15.41
N ARG A 93 12.58 -12.33 -14.57
CA ARG A 93 13.75 -13.10 -15.02
C ARG A 93 13.38 -14.45 -15.63
N ASN A 94 12.29 -15.05 -15.16
CA ASN A 94 11.82 -16.35 -15.64
C ASN A 94 10.70 -16.22 -16.68
N TRP A 95 10.33 -15.00 -17.08
CA TRP A 95 9.25 -14.74 -18.04
C TRP A 95 9.83 -14.45 -19.43
N ASP A 96 9.35 -15.20 -20.44
CA ASP A 96 9.71 -15.06 -21.86
C ASP A 96 9.31 -13.72 -22.52
N GLY A 97 8.80 -12.73 -21.77
CA GLY A 97 8.43 -11.41 -22.29
C GLY A 97 7.19 -11.39 -23.20
N TYR A 98 6.42 -12.48 -23.20
CA TYR A 98 5.18 -12.62 -23.97
C TYR A 98 3.97 -12.82 -23.05
N VAL A 99 2.94 -12.01 -23.27
CA VAL A 99 1.60 -12.28 -22.74
C VAL A 99 0.83 -13.03 -23.81
N HIS A 100 0.38 -14.24 -23.48
CA HIS A 100 -0.46 -15.06 -24.35
C HIS A 100 -1.93 -14.82 -24.01
N ILE A 101 -2.63 -14.00 -24.79
CA ILE A 101 -4.09 -13.82 -24.70
C ILE A 101 -4.72 -14.47 -25.93
N GLY A 102 -5.09 -15.75 -25.80
CA GLY A 102 -5.64 -16.53 -26.92
C GLY A 102 -4.65 -16.63 -28.09
N PRO A 103 -5.03 -16.24 -29.34
CA PRO A 103 -4.11 -16.26 -30.48
C PRO A 103 -3.11 -15.10 -30.52
N TRP A 104 -3.26 -14.10 -29.63
CA TRP A 104 -2.46 -12.89 -29.66
C TRP A 104 -1.25 -13.01 -28.74
N ARG A 105 -0.05 -12.90 -29.32
CA ARG A 105 1.22 -12.84 -28.59
C ARG A 105 1.70 -11.39 -28.52
N ILE A 106 1.47 -10.73 -27.40
CA ILE A 106 1.88 -9.34 -27.20
C ILE A 106 3.24 -9.35 -26.49
N ARG A 107 4.24 -8.73 -27.11
CA ARG A 107 5.57 -8.54 -26.52
C ARG A 107 5.49 -7.34 -25.57
N LEU A 108 5.66 -7.59 -24.27
CA LEU A 108 5.89 -6.52 -23.30
C LEU A 108 7.40 -6.37 -23.17
N ALA A 109 7.95 -5.38 -23.88
CA ALA A 109 9.35 -5.00 -23.78
C ALA A 109 9.59 -4.13 -22.54
#